data_AF-A0A7M7N5X8-F1
#
_entry.id   AF-A0A7M7N5X8-F1
#
_cell.length_a   1.000
_cell.length_b   1.000
_cell.length_c   1.000
_cell.angle_alpha   90.00
_cell.angle_beta   90.00
_cell.angle_gamma   90.00
#
_symmetry.space_group_name_H-M   'P 1'
#
loop_
_entity.id
_entity.type
_entity.pdbx_description
1 polymer ?
#
loop_
_entity_poly.entity_id
_entity_poly.type
_entity_poly.pdbx_seq_one_letter_code
_entity_poly.pdbx_strand_id
1 'polypeptide(L)'
;MRHDQRCGALTLAELSVIMKKSGGDFTFILQAWGPLMAFIRLWVIQFIIAPSGAAIGVMTISRYLLTPFFQCVEAPVVSLRLVSVICLLFVQAVNCFSVRLASKLAGVLSITKVAGLVIIIITGLHNLTLGHTEHFQHAFNTGSYDVTLLPTGLLSGIWAYSGWSVITSITEEVKNPQRNIPLSILISMSLITVVYLMTNVAYLTLLSPNQIITSEAVAADYSVLALGIKWSWIIWLFVALSALGSQNSGLFKSARIRFAAAREGHFPEIFSMVSITRRTPLPAILFSVISLIYLIENDIIALVEYLGFADVVFETITVAIVPYYRWKHPNLPRPYKVPLVLAFLYLATLIFIASMSLYADPIKKGAGLFIGLIGIPIYYALVHPNTGLSVSDRFRQK
;
A
#
# COMPACT_ATOMS: atom_id res chain seq x y z
N MET A 1 1.71 7.84 -14.64
CA MET A 1 1.83 7.58 -13.18
C MET A 1 1.75 8.82 -12.31
N ARG A 2 2.70 9.77 -12.39
CA ARG A 2 2.78 10.95 -11.50
C ARG A 2 1.50 11.80 -11.51
N HIS A 3 0.90 11.97 -12.68
CA HIS A 3 -0.35 12.71 -12.85
C HIS A 3 -1.57 11.87 -12.42
N ASP A 4 -1.57 10.56 -12.70
CA ASP A 4 -2.70 9.67 -12.41
C ASP A 4 -2.95 9.54 -10.90
N GLN A 5 -1.92 9.26 -10.10
CA GLN A 5 -2.07 9.09 -8.64
C GLN A 5 -2.51 10.38 -7.95
N ARG A 6 -2.09 11.55 -8.46
CA ARG A 6 -2.61 12.85 -7.99
C ARG A 6 -4.08 13.02 -8.35
N CYS A 7 -4.48 12.64 -9.57
CA CYS A 7 -5.87 12.70 -9.98
C CYS A 7 -6.74 11.79 -9.10
N GLY A 8 -6.28 10.57 -8.78
CA GLY A 8 -6.95 9.67 -7.85
C GLY A 8 -7.12 10.25 -6.46
N ALA A 9 -6.04 10.74 -5.87
CA ALA A 9 -6.06 11.33 -4.54
C ALA A 9 -6.96 12.58 -4.46
N LEU A 10 -7.00 13.42 -5.49
CA LEU A 10 -7.92 14.55 -5.57
C LEU A 10 -9.38 14.11 -5.74
N THR A 11 -9.63 13.03 -6.48
CA THR A 11 -10.98 12.49 -6.68
C THR A 11 -11.54 11.92 -5.39
N LEU A 12 -10.72 11.22 -4.61
CA LEU A 12 -11.07 10.75 -3.26
C LEU A 12 -11.13 11.86 -2.22
N ALA A 13 -10.40 12.97 -2.40
CA ALA A 13 -10.55 14.15 -1.56
C ALA A 13 -11.98 14.72 -1.65
N GLU A 14 -12.59 14.76 -2.84
CA GLU A 14 -14.01 15.16 -2.98
C GLU A 14 -14.94 14.24 -2.17
N LEU A 15 -14.76 12.92 -2.27
CA LEU A 15 -15.56 11.96 -1.50
C LEU A 15 -15.39 12.14 0.01
N SER A 16 -14.16 12.33 0.50
CA SER A 16 -13.88 12.55 1.92
C SER A 16 -14.55 13.80 2.50
N VAL A 17 -14.66 14.86 1.70
CA VAL A 17 -15.26 16.13 2.14
C VAL A 17 -16.79 16.08 2.10
N ILE A 18 -17.38 15.31 1.19
CA ILE A 18 -18.83 15.05 1.12
C ILE A 18 -19.23 14.09 2.24
N MET A 19 -18.52 12.98 2.38
CA MET A 19 -18.78 11.89 3.32
C MET A 19 -17.82 12.04 4.50
N LYS A 20 -18.15 12.94 5.43
CA LYS A 20 -17.34 13.23 6.63
C LYS A 20 -17.41 12.10 7.68
N LYS A 21 -17.20 10.87 7.25
CA LYS A 21 -17.17 9.69 8.12
C LYS A 21 -15.80 9.01 8.04
N SER A 22 -15.28 8.63 9.20
CA SER A 22 -14.07 7.82 9.31
C SER A 22 -14.29 6.43 8.68
N GLY A 23 -13.21 5.81 8.18
CA GLY A 23 -13.23 4.47 7.57
C GLY A 23 -12.80 4.40 6.09
N GLY A 24 -12.56 5.54 5.45
CA GLY A 24 -11.96 5.62 4.11
C GLY A 24 -12.81 4.93 3.03
N ASP A 25 -12.16 4.17 2.14
CA ASP A 25 -12.79 3.52 0.99
C ASP A 25 -13.99 2.64 1.37
N PHE A 26 -13.91 1.93 2.50
CA PHE A 26 -15.01 1.08 2.99
C PHE A 26 -16.29 1.90 3.20
N THR A 27 -16.17 3.06 3.85
CA THR A 27 -17.31 3.93 4.16
C THR A 27 -17.87 4.57 2.89
N PHE A 28 -17.01 4.93 1.93
CA PHE A 28 -17.46 5.48 0.65
C PHE A 28 -18.26 4.44 -0.15
N ILE A 29 -17.76 3.21 -0.24
CA ILE A 29 -18.45 2.11 -0.91
C ILE A 29 -19.77 1.76 -0.19
N LEU A 30 -19.77 1.74 1.14
CA LEU A 30 -20.96 1.45 1.94
C LEU A 30 -22.11 2.42 1.64
N GLN A 31 -21.80 3.72 1.53
CA GLN A 31 -22.82 4.75 1.25
C GLN A 31 -23.28 4.72 -0.21
N ALA A 32 -22.37 4.45 -1.15
CA ALA A 32 -22.65 4.55 -2.58
C ALA A 32 -23.26 3.28 -3.19
N TRP A 33 -22.67 2.13 -2.86
CA TRP A 33 -22.91 0.82 -3.47
C TRP A 33 -23.57 -0.18 -2.51
N GLY A 34 -23.72 0.18 -1.23
CA GLY A 34 -24.42 -0.62 -0.24
C GLY A 34 -23.54 -1.61 0.54
N PRO A 35 -24.14 -2.38 1.46
CA PRO A 35 -23.43 -3.19 2.45
C PRO A 35 -22.71 -4.41 1.86
N LEU A 36 -23.25 -5.02 0.81
CA LEU A 36 -22.60 -6.16 0.14
C LEU A 36 -21.24 -5.75 -0.45
N MET A 37 -21.20 -4.67 -1.23
CA MET A 37 -19.96 -4.23 -1.88
C MET A 37 -18.92 -3.76 -0.85
N ALA A 38 -19.39 -3.12 0.24
CA ALA A 38 -18.52 -2.73 1.35
C ALA A 38 -17.90 -3.95 2.05
N PHE A 39 -18.69 -5.02 2.26
CA PHE A 39 -18.18 -6.28 2.79
C PHE A 39 -17.15 -6.92 1.86
N ILE A 40 -17.38 -6.95 0.55
CA ILE A 40 -16.42 -7.51 -0.42
C ILE A 40 -15.11 -6.71 -0.40
N ARG A 41 -15.14 -5.36 -0.33
CA ARG A 41 -13.92 -4.55 -0.16
C ARG A 41 -13.20 -4.91 1.14
N LEU A 42 -13.93 -5.01 2.25
CA LEU A 42 -13.35 -5.40 3.53
C LEU A 42 -12.69 -6.79 3.44
N TRP A 43 -13.40 -7.77 2.86
CA TRP A 43 -12.92 -9.14 2.65
C TRP A 43 -11.59 -9.16 1.88
N VAL A 44 -11.53 -8.47 0.75
CA VAL A 44 -10.32 -8.37 -0.07
C VAL A 44 -9.19 -7.64 0.66
N ILE A 45 -9.50 -6.58 1.43
CA ILE A 45 -8.47 -5.93 2.26
C ILE A 45 -7.88 -6.91 3.27
N GLN A 46 -8.71 -7.72 3.95
CA GLN A 46 -8.25 -8.57 5.05
C GLN A 46 -7.54 -9.85 4.60
N PHE A 47 -7.92 -10.41 3.45
CA PHE A 47 -7.38 -11.70 2.99
C PHE A 47 -6.36 -11.58 1.85
N ILE A 48 -6.37 -10.48 1.10
CA ILE A 48 -5.46 -10.26 -0.04
C ILE A 48 -4.52 -9.10 0.28
N ILE A 49 -5.05 -7.88 0.39
CA ILE A 49 -4.19 -6.67 0.38
C ILE A 49 -3.33 -6.57 1.65
N ALA A 50 -3.92 -6.67 2.85
CA ALA A 50 -3.15 -6.50 4.08
C ALA A 50 -2.13 -7.64 4.30
N PRO A 51 -2.47 -8.93 4.11
CA PRO A 51 -1.51 -10.01 4.29
C PRO A 51 -0.39 -10.03 3.23
N SER A 52 -0.69 -9.79 1.95
CA SER A 52 0.34 -9.74 0.90
C SER A 52 1.27 -8.55 1.10
N GLY A 53 0.73 -7.37 1.44
CA GLY A 53 1.54 -6.19 1.77
C GLY A 53 2.41 -6.40 3.00
N ALA A 54 1.94 -7.21 3.97
CA ALA A 54 2.73 -7.58 5.13
C ALA A 54 3.90 -8.49 4.75
N ALA A 55 3.62 -9.54 3.96
CA ALA A 55 4.62 -10.46 3.43
C ALA A 55 5.72 -9.74 2.64
N ILE A 56 5.35 -8.88 1.67
CA ILE A 56 6.30 -8.09 0.87
C ILE A 56 7.28 -7.30 1.76
N GLY A 57 6.78 -6.65 2.81
CA GLY A 57 7.66 -5.86 3.67
C GLY A 57 8.58 -6.70 4.53
N VAL A 58 8.14 -7.85 5.07
CA VAL A 58 9.04 -8.73 5.85
C VAL A 58 10.03 -9.50 4.98
N MET A 59 9.69 -9.78 3.72
CA MET A 59 10.64 -10.30 2.73
C MET A 59 11.68 -9.25 2.33
N THR A 60 11.27 -7.99 2.24
CA THR A 60 12.21 -6.88 2.04
C THR A 60 13.16 -6.78 3.23
N ILE A 61 12.66 -6.86 4.47
CA ILE A 61 13.50 -6.83 5.68
C ILE A 61 14.53 -7.95 5.66
N SER A 62 14.13 -9.18 5.37
CA SER A 62 15.05 -10.33 5.35
C SER A 62 16.13 -10.20 4.29
N ARG A 63 15.79 -9.74 3.07
CA ARG A 63 16.77 -9.53 1.99
C ARG A 63 17.86 -8.53 2.40
N TYR A 64 17.46 -7.39 2.95
CA TYR A 64 18.40 -6.34 3.36
C TYR A 64 19.18 -6.67 4.64
N LEU A 65 18.59 -7.41 5.59
CA LEU A 65 19.30 -7.84 6.80
C LEU A 65 20.32 -8.96 6.52
N LEU A 66 20.07 -9.79 5.50
CA LEU A 66 20.94 -10.91 5.15
C LEU A 66 22.02 -10.54 4.12
N THR A 67 21.90 -9.42 3.42
CA THR A 67 22.93 -8.91 2.49
C THR A 67 24.37 -8.94 3.05
N PRO A 68 24.64 -8.51 4.31
CA PRO A 68 26.01 -8.54 4.85
C PRO A 68 26.65 -9.93 4.85
N PHE A 69 25.85 -10.98 5.02
CA PHE A 69 26.32 -12.36 5.15
C PHE A 69 26.44 -13.07 3.80
N PHE A 70 25.74 -12.57 2.79
CA PHE A 70 25.57 -13.20 1.47
C PHE A 70 25.86 -12.18 0.35
N GLN A 71 27.07 -11.59 0.36
CA GLN A 71 27.44 -10.55 -0.60
C GLN A 71 27.71 -11.07 -2.02
N CYS A 72 28.22 -12.31 -2.15
CA CYS A 72 28.63 -12.90 -3.43
C CYS A 72 27.82 -14.15 -3.81
N VAL A 73 26.85 -14.55 -2.97
CA VAL A 73 26.05 -15.77 -3.13
C VAL A 73 24.62 -15.42 -2.80
N GLU A 74 23.65 -15.98 -3.53
CA GLU A 74 22.25 -15.82 -3.19
C GLU A 74 21.94 -16.40 -1.81
N ALA A 75 21.22 -15.62 -0.99
CA ALA A 75 20.83 -16.07 0.33
C ALA A 75 19.86 -17.27 0.21
N PRO A 76 20.08 -18.37 0.95
CA PRO A 76 19.18 -19.51 0.90
C PRO A 76 17.74 -19.09 1.21
N VAL A 77 16.79 -19.53 0.39
CA VAL A 77 15.35 -19.23 0.52
C VAL A 77 14.84 -19.51 1.93
N VAL A 78 15.30 -20.61 2.55
CA VAL A 78 14.91 -20.99 3.91
C VAL A 78 15.33 -19.92 4.93
N SER A 79 16.54 -19.37 4.80
CA SER A 79 17.04 -18.31 5.69
C SER A 79 16.25 -17.02 5.52
N LEU A 80 15.95 -16.64 4.28
CA LEU A 80 15.10 -15.47 3.99
C LEU A 80 13.73 -15.62 4.67
N ARG A 81 13.06 -16.76 4.45
CA ARG A 81 11.74 -17.06 5.05
C ARG A 81 11.78 -17.06 6.57
N LEU A 82 12.76 -17.72 7.19
CA LEU A 82 12.88 -17.76 8.65
C LEU A 82 13.02 -16.36 9.25
N VAL A 83 13.89 -15.52 8.66
CA VAL A 83 14.05 -14.13 9.10
C VAL A 83 12.76 -13.34 8.89
N SER A 84 12.07 -13.50 7.76
CA SER A 84 10.77 -12.84 7.52
C SER A 84 9.73 -13.24 8.58
N VAL A 85 9.63 -14.52 8.94
CA VAL A 85 8.71 -15.02 9.97
C VAL A 85 9.05 -14.42 11.33
N ILE A 86 10.33 -14.41 11.72
CA ILE A 86 10.78 -13.82 12.98
C ILE A 86 10.43 -12.33 13.03
N CYS A 87 10.70 -11.58 11.95
CA CYS A 87 10.36 -10.16 11.88
C CYS A 87 8.85 -9.91 11.95
N LEU A 88 8.04 -10.72 11.27
CA LEU A 88 6.58 -10.60 11.32
C LEU A 88 6.05 -10.83 12.75
N LEU A 89 6.50 -11.92 13.39
CA LEU A 89 6.08 -12.26 14.76
C LEU A 89 6.58 -11.22 15.77
N PHE A 90 7.78 -10.67 15.57
CA PHE A 90 8.30 -9.57 16.38
C PHE A 90 7.40 -8.34 16.30
N VAL A 91 7.07 -7.87 15.09
CA VAL A 91 6.17 -6.71 14.90
C VAL A 91 4.80 -6.99 15.52
N GLN A 92 4.26 -8.20 15.36
CA GLN A 92 3.01 -8.60 16.01
C GLN A 92 3.11 -8.57 17.53
N ALA A 93 4.17 -9.12 18.11
CA ALA A 93 4.39 -9.17 19.56
C ALA A 93 4.46 -7.75 20.16
N VAL A 94 5.19 -6.83 19.53
CA VAL A 94 5.27 -5.43 19.97
C VAL A 94 3.89 -4.76 19.97
N ASN A 95 3.10 -4.99 18.91
CA ASN A 95 1.74 -4.44 18.80
C ASN A 95 0.75 -5.06 19.81
N CYS A 96 0.90 -6.34 20.12
CA CYS A 96 0.14 -7.01 21.18
C CYS A 96 0.49 -6.48 22.57
N PHE A 97 1.76 -6.11 22.81
CA PHE A 97 2.25 -5.67 24.10
C PHE A 97 1.86 -4.23 24.44
N SER A 98 2.08 -3.29 23.50
CA SER A 98 1.77 -1.88 23.75
C SER A 98 1.57 -1.08 22.47
N VAL A 99 0.35 -0.56 22.30
CA VAL A 99 0.00 0.39 21.23
C VAL A 99 0.84 1.68 21.32
N ARG A 100 1.19 2.13 22.54
CA ARG A 100 2.02 3.33 22.73
C ARG A 100 3.44 3.11 22.26
N LEU A 101 4.03 1.95 22.59
CA LEU A 101 5.38 1.59 22.15
C LEU A 101 5.43 1.48 20.63
N ALA A 102 4.50 0.73 20.04
CA ALA A 102 4.44 0.56 18.61
C ALA A 102 4.20 1.90 17.88
N SER A 103 3.39 2.83 18.42
CA SER A 103 3.23 4.16 17.82
C SER A 103 4.51 5.01 17.90
N LYS A 104 5.23 4.99 19.04
CA LYS A 104 6.51 5.69 19.17
C LYS A 104 7.56 5.11 18.23
N LEU A 105 7.61 3.78 18.11
CA LEU A 105 8.51 3.08 17.21
C LEU A 105 8.26 3.48 15.75
N ALA A 106 7.00 3.53 15.31
CA ALA A 106 6.65 4.00 13.97
C ALA A 106 7.14 5.44 13.71
N GLY A 107 7.00 6.33 14.69
CA GLY A 107 7.49 7.71 14.60
C GLY A 107 9.01 7.78 14.41
N VAL A 108 9.78 7.08 15.24
CA VAL A 108 11.25 7.04 15.15
C VAL A 108 11.71 6.42 13.84
N LEU A 109 11.14 5.27 13.45
CA LEU A 109 11.51 4.57 12.21
C LEU A 109 11.20 5.39 10.96
N SER A 110 10.26 6.34 11.02
CA SER A 110 9.96 7.24 9.91
C SER A 110 11.11 8.20 9.60
N ILE A 111 11.86 8.63 10.62
CA ILE A 111 13.04 9.51 10.45
C ILE A 111 14.14 8.76 9.69
N THR A 112 14.35 7.49 10.03
CA THR A 112 15.35 6.63 9.38
C THR A 112 15.10 6.48 7.87
N LYS A 113 13.83 6.41 7.44
CA LYS A 113 13.47 6.31 6.01
C LYS A 113 13.97 7.52 5.23
N VAL A 114 13.73 8.70 5.77
CA VAL A 114 14.11 9.97 5.13
C VAL A 114 15.63 10.09 5.09
N ALA A 115 16.32 9.73 6.18
CA ALA A 115 17.78 9.74 6.23
C ALA A 115 18.41 8.85 5.15
N GLY A 116 17.93 7.60 4.98
CA GLY A 116 18.44 6.70 3.94
C GLY A 116 18.25 7.23 2.52
N LEU A 117 17.08 7.78 2.22
CA LEU A 117 16.80 8.39 0.92
C LEU A 117 17.67 9.62 0.65
N VAL A 118 17.89 10.47 1.67
CA VAL A 118 18.75 11.64 1.55
C VAL A 118 20.19 11.24 1.24
N ILE A 119 20.73 10.21 1.90
CA ILE A 119 22.09 9.70 1.61
C ILE A 119 22.20 9.21 0.16
N ILE A 120 21.22 8.44 -0.32
CA ILE A 120 21.20 7.95 -1.72
C ILE A 120 21.15 9.13 -2.71
N ILE A 121 20.30 10.13 -2.46
CA ILE A 121 20.17 11.28 -3.36
C ILE A 121 21.45 12.13 -3.36
N ILE A 122 22.05 12.42 -2.20
CA ILE A 122 23.27 13.23 -2.10
C ILE A 122 24.44 12.53 -2.82
N THR A 123 24.62 11.23 -2.57
CA THR A 123 25.67 10.46 -3.24
C THR A 123 25.46 10.38 -4.75
N GLY A 124 24.21 10.22 -5.20
CA GLY A 124 23.87 10.23 -6.63
C GLY A 124 24.16 11.57 -7.29
N LEU A 125 23.80 12.69 -6.65
CA LEU A 125 24.13 14.03 -7.14
C LEU A 125 25.64 14.25 -7.21
N HIS A 126 26.40 13.79 -6.20
CA HIS A 126 27.86 13.84 -6.23
C HIS A 126 28.42 13.04 -7.43
N ASN A 127 27.92 11.83 -7.68
CA ASN A 127 28.35 11.01 -8.82
C ASN A 127 28.02 11.64 -10.17
N LEU A 128 26.90 12.36 -10.28
CA LEU A 128 26.59 13.15 -11.48
C LEU A 128 27.61 14.27 -11.69
N THR A 129 28.04 14.95 -10.63
CA THR A 129 29.08 16.00 -10.75
C THR A 129 30.45 15.45 -11.15
N LEU A 130 30.72 14.17 -10.88
CA LEU A 130 31.92 13.47 -11.34
C LEU A 130 31.84 13.00 -12.80
N GLY A 131 30.68 13.16 -13.45
CA GLY A 131 30.50 12.82 -14.86
C GLY A 131 29.99 11.40 -15.14
N HIS A 132 29.60 10.62 -14.12
CA HIS A 132 29.02 9.28 -14.28
C HIS A 132 27.62 9.34 -14.90
N THR A 133 27.57 9.54 -16.22
CA THR A 133 26.33 9.74 -16.99
C THR A 133 26.13 8.72 -18.10
N GLU A 134 26.97 7.69 -18.15
CA GLU A 134 27.02 6.70 -19.23
C GLU A 134 25.69 5.97 -19.43
N HIS A 135 25.05 5.56 -18.33
CA HIS A 135 23.77 4.83 -18.38
C HIS A 135 22.56 5.68 -18.76
N PHE A 136 22.70 7.01 -18.83
CA PHE A 136 21.66 7.89 -19.37
C PHE A 136 21.78 8.04 -20.89
N GLN A 137 22.92 7.67 -21.48
CA GLN A 137 23.10 7.70 -22.92
C GLN A 137 22.31 6.55 -23.55
N HIS A 138 21.58 6.84 -24.64
CA HIS A 138 20.70 5.87 -25.30
C HIS A 138 19.62 5.23 -24.41
N ALA A 139 19.16 5.93 -23.36
CA ALA A 139 18.20 5.40 -22.37
C ALA A 139 16.86 4.89 -22.95
N PHE A 140 16.48 5.31 -24.16
CA PHE A 140 15.26 4.89 -24.84
C PHE A 140 15.47 3.79 -25.90
N ASN A 141 16.71 3.31 -26.06
CA ASN A 141 17.04 2.26 -27.04
C ASN A 141 16.77 0.87 -26.45
N THR A 142 15.51 0.59 -26.17
CA THR A 142 15.03 -0.72 -25.71
C THR A 142 14.65 -1.56 -26.93
N GLY A 143 15.36 -2.66 -27.19
CA GLY A 143 15.24 -3.42 -28.44
C GLY A 143 13.83 -3.85 -28.82
N SER A 144 13.04 -4.41 -27.89
CA SER A 144 11.68 -4.89 -28.12
C SER A 144 10.72 -4.42 -27.03
N TYR A 145 9.57 -3.87 -27.43
CA TYR A 145 8.50 -3.47 -26.52
C TYR A 145 7.58 -4.67 -26.24
N ASP A 146 7.75 -5.30 -25.08
CA ASP A 146 6.79 -6.29 -24.61
C ASP A 146 5.66 -5.58 -23.85
N VAL A 147 4.49 -5.50 -24.50
CA VAL A 147 3.29 -4.86 -23.95
C VAL A 147 2.79 -5.59 -22.70
N THR A 148 3.13 -6.88 -22.53
CA THR A 148 2.69 -7.68 -21.37
C THR A 148 3.42 -7.32 -20.06
N LEU A 149 4.59 -6.69 -20.14
CA LEU A 149 5.37 -6.21 -18.97
C LEU A 149 4.92 -4.82 -18.48
N LEU A 150 4.16 -4.10 -19.31
CA LEU A 150 3.68 -2.76 -18.98
C LEU A 150 2.81 -2.74 -17.70
N PRO A 151 1.85 -3.68 -17.49
CA PRO A 151 1.10 -3.79 -16.24
C PRO A 151 1.98 -4.05 -15.02
N THR A 152 3.01 -4.90 -15.13
CA THR A 152 3.95 -5.20 -14.04
C THR A 152 4.66 -3.93 -13.56
N GLY A 153 5.21 -3.16 -14.50
CA GLY A 153 5.82 -1.86 -14.20
C GLY A 153 4.79 -0.88 -13.63
N LEU A 154 3.57 -0.87 -14.18
CA LEU A 154 2.51 0.01 -13.72
C LEU A 154 2.08 -0.27 -12.28
N LEU A 155 1.79 -1.53 -11.95
CA LEU A 155 1.38 -1.99 -10.63
C LEU A 155 2.50 -1.80 -9.60
N SER A 156 3.75 -2.07 -9.97
CA SER A 156 4.91 -1.84 -9.09
C SER A 156 5.08 -0.36 -8.75
N GLY A 157 4.88 0.53 -9.74
CA GLY A 157 4.87 1.97 -9.51
C GLY A 157 3.71 2.39 -8.62
N ILE A 158 2.48 1.92 -8.87
CA ILE A 158 1.32 2.20 -8.02
C ILE A 158 1.58 1.78 -6.57
N TRP A 159 2.14 0.59 -6.38
CA TRP A 159 2.53 0.09 -5.06
C TRP A 159 3.52 1.02 -4.35
N ALA A 160 4.55 1.50 -5.05
CA ALA A 160 5.52 2.44 -4.49
C ALA A 160 4.85 3.74 -4.01
N TYR A 161 3.81 4.22 -4.69
CA TYR A 161 3.05 5.41 -4.30
C TYR A 161 1.89 5.11 -3.34
N SER A 162 1.64 3.86 -2.94
CA SER A 162 0.51 3.49 -2.11
C SER A 162 0.54 4.15 -0.72
N GLY A 163 -0.64 4.31 -0.11
CA GLY A 163 -0.81 4.84 1.25
C GLY A 163 -1.42 6.24 1.34
N TRP A 164 -1.61 6.92 0.21
CA TRP A 164 -2.23 8.24 0.18
C TRP A 164 -3.71 8.25 0.58
N SER A 165 -4.42 7.13 0.37
CA SER A 165 -5.82 6.97 0.81
C SER A 165 -5.97 6.96 2.33
N VAL A 166 -4.87 6.86 3.10
CA VAL A 166 -4.94 6.92 4.57
C VAL A 166 -5.43 8.29 5.05
N ILE A 167 -5.07 9.38 4.36
CA ILE A 167 -5.49 10.73 4.77
C ILE A 167 -7.01 10.90 4.73
N THR A 168 -7.71 10.20 3.83
CA THR A 168 -9.16 10.24 3.72
C THR A 168 -9.84 9.45 4.83
N SER A 169 -9.14 8.49 5.44
CA SER A 169 -9.66 7.68 6.54
C SER A 169 -9.68 8.44 7.87
N ILE A 170 -8.82 9.45 8.04
CA ILE A 170 -8.73 10.30 9.26
C ILE A 170 -9.37 11.67 9.05
N THR A 171 -10.26 11.82 8.08
CA THR A 171 -10.87 13.11 7.71
C THR A 171 -11.53 13.82 8.88
N GLU A 172 -12.15 13.09 9.81
CA GLU A 172 -12.78 13.64 11.03
C GLU A 172 -11.77 14.27 12.00
N GLU A 173 -10.51 13.84 11.96
CA GLU A 173 -9.44 14.32 12.85
C GLU A 173 -8.69 15.53 12.27
N VAL A 174 -8.88 15.82 10.97
CA VAL A 174 -8.17 16.90 10.27
C VAL A 174 -8.84 18.25 10.54
N LYS A 175 -8.06 19.22 11.04
CA LYS A 175 -8.50 20.62 11.14
C LYS A 175 -8.80 21.18 9.75
N ASN A 176 -9.97 21.78 9.54
CA ASN A 176 -10.42 22.33 8.25
C ASN A 176 -10.19 21.37 7.05
N PRO A 177 -10.89 20.23 7.00
CA PRO A 177 -10.63 19.17 6.04
C PRO A 177 -10.82 19.61 4.58
N GLN A 178 -11.73 20.56 4.32
CA GLN A 178 -12.05 21.08 2.98
C GLN A 178 -10.82 21.67 2.27
N ARG A 179 -9.97 22.36 3.03
CA ARG A 179 -8.75 22.99 2.50
C ARG A 179 -7.52 22.11 2.73
N ASN A 180 -7.40 21.51 3.91
CA ASN A 180 -6.17 20.86 4.32
C ASN A 180 -5.99 19.48 3.69
N ILE A 181 -7.05 18.73 3.41
CA ILE A 181 -6.93 17.41 2.75
C ILE A 181 -6.40 17.57 1.32
N PRO A 182 -7.02 18.38 0.42
CA PRO A 182 -6.51 18.54 -0.94
C PRO A 182 -5.08 19.10 -0.99
N LEU A 183 -4.75 20.09 -0.15
CA LEU A 183 -3.41 20.67 -0.09
C LEU A 183 -2.37 19.67 0.40
N SER A 184 -2.67 18.90 1.44
CA SER A 184 -1.76 17.88 1.96
C SER A 184 -1.47 16.81 0.91
N ILE A 185 -2.48 16.39 0.16
CA ILE A 185 -2.33 15.44 -0.96
C ILE A 185 -1.43 16.02 -2.06
N LEU A 186 -1.68 17.25 -2.51
CA LEU A 186 -0.90 17.89 -3.58
C LEU A 186 0.58 18.04 -3.20
N ILE A 187 0.86 18.51 -2.00
CA ILE A 187 2.22 18.73 -1.52
C ILE A 187 2.94 17.39 -1.32
N SER A 188 2.32 16.44 -0.61
CA SER A 188 2.94 15.13 -0.32
C SER A 188 3.21 14.35 -1.61
N MET A 189 2.26 14.25 -2.52
CA MET A 189 2.45 13.59 -3.81
C MET A 189 3.54 14.25 -4.65
N SER A 190 3.64 15.58 -4.60
CA SER A 190 4.65 16.31 -5.35
C SER A 190 6.05 16.05 -4.83
N LEU A 191 6.20 16.12 -3.51
CA LEU A 191 7.46 15.85 -2.83
C LEU A 191 7.92 14.40 -3.05
N ILE A 192 7.05 13.42 -2.80
CA ILE A 192 7.37 11.99 -2.97
C ILE A 192 7.79 11.71 -4.41
N THR A 193 7.14 12.33 -5.40
CA THR A 193 7.57 12.11 -6.78
C THR A 193 8.96 12.65 -7.07
N VAL A 194 9.30 13.84 -6.56
CA VAL A 194 10.66 14.38 -6.73
C VAL A 194 11.68 13.46 -6.08
N VAL A 195 11.42 13.01 -4.84
CA VAL A 195 12.30 12.09 -4.12
C VAL A 195 12.49 10.79 -4.90
N TYR A 196 11.42 10.14 -5.35
CA TYR A 196 11.53 8.88 -6.10
C TYR A 196 12.24 9.04 -7.44
N LEU A 197 11.99 10.14 -8.16
CA LEU A 197 12.73 10.42 -9.41
C LEU A 197 14.21 10.61 -9.13
N MET A 198 14.58 11.40 -8.11
CA MET A 198 15.97 11.63 -7.73
C MET A 198 16.67 10.34 -7.27
N THR A 199 15.96 9.46 -6.56
CA THR A 199 16.49 8.14 -6.17
C THR A 199 16.76 7.26 -7.39
N ASN A 200 15.84 7.20 -8.36
CA ASN A 200 16.06 6.43 -9.60
C ASN A 200 17.21 7.00 -10.44
N VAL A 201 17.30 8.33 -10.53
CA VAL A 201 18.46 8.99 -11.15
C VAL A 201 19.75 8.61 -10.43
N ALA A 202 19.77 8.63 -9.10
CA ALA A 202 20.93 8.21 -8.31
C ALA A 202 21.35 6.77 -8.63
N TYR A 203 20.41 5.81 -8.66
CA TYR A 203 20.73 4.42 -9.01
C TYR A 203 21.38 4.29 -10.39
N LEU A 204 20.85 4.98 -11.39
CA LEU A 204 21.37 4.96 -12.76
C LEU A 204 22.74 5.65 -12.92
N THR A 205 23.26 6.36 -11.92
CA THR A 205 24.63 6.90 -12.00
C THR A 205 25.70 5.81 -11.88
N LEU A 206 25.42 4.72 -11.15
CA LEU A 206 26.42 3.68 -10.86
C LEU A 206 25.98 2.27 -11.26
N LEU A 207 24.68 2.03 -11.38
CA LEU A 207 24.13 0.74 -11.78
C LEU A 207 23.65 0.79 -13.21
N SER A 208 24.07 -0.21 -13.99
CA SER A 208 23.52 -0.45 -15.31
C SER A 208 22.08 -0.98 -15.22
N PRO A 209 21.24 -0.77 -16.25
CA PRO A 209 19.87 -1.32 -16.27
C PRO A 209 19.80 -2.83 -16.03
N ASN A 210 20.76 -3.59 -16.57
CA ASN A 210 20.83 -5.04 -16.36
C ASN A 210 21.09 -5.40 -14.89
N GLN A 211 22.00 -4.69 -14.21
CA GLN A 211 22.26 -4.91 -12.78
C GLN A 211 21.01 -4.58 -11.94
N ILE A 212 20.25 -3.54 -12.30
CA ILE A 212 19.01 -3.20 -11.60
C ILE A 212 17.96 -4.32 -11.76
N ILE A 213 17.86 -4.94 -12.95
CA ILE A 213 16.90 -6.01 -13.23
C ILE A 213 17.26 -7.30 -12.49
N THR A 214 18.56 -7.63 -12.39
CA THR A 214 19.03 -8.86 -11.71
C THR A 214 19.15 -8.73 -10.20
N SER A 215 19.15 -7.50 -9.68
CA SER A 215 19.36 -7.25 -8.25
C SER A 215 18.10 -7.52 -7.44
N GLU A 216 18.21 -8.37 -6.42
CA GLU A 216 17.14 -8.52 -5.42
C GLU A 216 17.04 -7.32 -4.45
N ALA A 217 18.09 -6.51 -4.35
CA ALA A 217 18.23 -5.42 -3.39
C ALA A 217 18.99 -4.23 -4.00
N VAL A 218 18.36 -3.53 -4.94
CA VAL A 218 18.97 -2.42 -5.71
C VAL A 218 19.67 -1.37 -4.84
N ALA A 219 19.05 -0.98 -3.71
CA ALA A 219 19.66 0.02 -2.83
C ALA A 219 20.91 -0.49 -2.10
N ALA A 220 21.00 -1.81 -1.89
CA ALA A 220 22.15 -2.45 -1.28
C ALA A 220 23.33 -2.53 -2.25
N ASP A 221 23.08 -2.89 -3.52
CA ASP A 221 24.12 -2.95 -4.54
C ASP A 221 24.64 -1.54 -4.88
N TYR A 222 23.73 -0.57 -4.97
CA TYR A 222 24.10 0.83 -5.13
C TYR A 222 24.97 1.32 -3.98
N SER A 223 24.68 0.96 -2.72
CA SER A 223 25.43 1.46 -1.57
C SER A 223 26.87 0.93 -1.54
N VAL A 224 27.11 -0.29 -2.03
CA VAL A 224 28.45 -0.87 -2.19
C VAL A 224 29.29 -0.05 -3.16
N LEU A 225 28.71 0.35 -4.29
CA LEU A 225 29.42 1.16 -5.29
C LEU A 225 29.57 2.63 -4.85
N ALA A 226 28.55 3.21 -4.20
CA ALA A 226 28.53 4.63 -3.85
C ALA A 226 29.34 4.97 -2.59
N LEU A 227 29.28 4.13 -1.56
CA LEU A 227 29.87 4.40 -0.23
C LEU A 227 31.03 3.45 0.10
N GLY A 228 31.21 2.39 -0.68
CA GLY A 228 32.12 1.30 -0.38
C GLY A 228 31.58 0.33 0.66
N ILE A 229 32.14 -0.89 0.67
CA ILE A 229 31.70 -2.01 1.52
C ILE A 229 31.67 -1.64 3.02
N LYS A 230 32.59 -0.79 3.47
CA LYS A 230 32.73 -0.38 4.87
C LYS A 230 31.54 0.43 5.40
N TRP A 231 30.86 1.18 4.53
CA TRP A 231 29.77 2.09 4.91
C TRP A 231 28.39 1.64 4.39
N SER A 232 28.36 0.61 3.54
CA SER A 232 27.14 0.08 2.90
C SER A 232 26.10 -0.43 3.90
N TRP A 233 26.54 -0.94 5.05
CA TRP A 233 25.69 -1.47 6.10
C TRP A 233 24.69 -0.43 6.65
N ILE A 234 25.01 0.87 6.57
CA ILE A 234 24.10 1.95 6.99
C ILE A 234 22.83 1.93 6.13
N ILE A 235 22.99 1.81 4.82
CA ILE A 235 21.85 1.76 3.88
C ILE A 235 21.06 0.49 4.09
N TRP A 236 21.73 -0.66 4.24
CA TRP A 236 21.06 -1.94 4.47
C TRP A 236 20.19 -1.90 5.74
N LEU A 237 20.76 -1.37 6.83
CA LEU A 237 20.05 -1.18 8.09
C LEU A 237 18.89 -0.18 7.96
N PHE A 238 19.10 0.97 7.30
CA PHE A 238 18.06 1.98 7.15
C PHE A 238 16.88 1.49 6.31
N VAL A 239 17.12 0.72 5.25
CA VAL A 239 16.06 0.10 4.45
C VAL A 239 15.32 -0.97 5.25
N ALA A 240 16.02 -1.82 6.00
CA ALA A 240 15.39 -2.81 6.87
C ALA A 240 14.52 -2.14 7.97
N LEU A 241 15.03 -1.10 8.63
CA LEU A 241 14.29 -0.31 9.62
C LEU A 241 13.09 0.42 9.00
N SER A 242 13.23 0.90 7.76
CA SER A 242 12.14 1.51 7.00
C SER A 242 11.00 0.52 6.76
N ALA A 243 11.34 -0.67 6.26
CA ALA A 243 10.38 -1.73 6.01
C ALA A 243 9.70 -2.19 7.32
N LEU A 244 10.45 -2.32 8.42
CA LEU A 244 9.89 -2.59 9.77
C LEU A 244 8.90 -1.52 10.21
N GLY A 245 9.21 -0.25 9.98
CA GLY A 245 8.32 0.87 10.30
C GLY A 245 7.03 0.82 9.49
N SER A 246 7.12 0.51 8.19
CA SER A 246 5.95 0.33 7.33
C SER A 246 5.08 -0.84 7.80
N GLN A 247 5.68 -1.96 8.18
CA GLN A 247 4.97 -3.14 8.69
C GLN A 247 4.24 -2.86 10.00
N ASN A 248 4.90 -2.18 10.92
CA ASN A 248 4.28 -1.77 12.18
C ASN A 248 3.07 -0.84 11.97
N SER A 249 3.18 0.17 11.10
CA SER A 249 2.06 1.05 10.74
C SER A 249 0.93 0.33 10.00
N GLY A 250 1.27 -0.59 9.10
CA GLY A 250 0.30 -1.41 8.37
C GLY A 250 -0.52 -2.29 9.31
N LEU A 251 0.14 -2.95 10.26
CA LEU A 251 -0.52 -3.79 11.27
C LEU A 251 -1.52 -3.00 12.12
N PHE A 252 -1.15 -1.79 12.54
CA PHE A 252 -2.06 -0.89 13.25
C PHE A 252 -3.31 -0.55 12.44
N LYS A 253 -3.14 -0.17 11.17
CA LYS A 253 -4.25 0.15 10.27
C LYS A 253 -5.19 -1.05 10.12
N SER A 254 -4.64 -2.22 9.82
CA SER A 254 -5.42 -3.45 9.61
C SER A 254 -6.16 -3.91 10.87
N ALA A 255 -5.55 -3.75 12.06
CA ALA A 255 -6.23 -4.04 13.32
C ALA A 255 -7.42 -3.10 13.58
N ARG A 256 -7.28 -1.79 13.31
CA ARG A 256 -8.38 -0.83 13.45
C ARG A 256 -9.54 -1.11 12.49
N ILE A 257 -9.24 -1.46 11.24
CA ILE A 257 -10.26 -1.79 10.25
C ILE A 257 -11.03 -3.05 10.66
N ARG A 258 -10.35 -4.13 11.12
CA ARG A 258 -11.00 -5.34 11.63
C ARG A 258 -11.88 -5.06 12.85
N PHE A 259 -11.37 -4.26 13.78
CA PHE A 259 -12.12 -3.86 14.98
C PHE A 259 -13.39 -3.07 14.62
N ALA A 260 -13.29 -2.10 13.72
CA ALA A 260 -14.43 -1.30 13.27
C ALA A 260 -15.45 -2.17 12.52
N ALA A 261 -14.99 -3.02 11.60
CA ALA A 261 -15.86 -3.92 10.85
C ALA A 261 -16.61 -4.92 11.74
N ALA A 262 -15.95 -5.45 12.78
CA ALA A 262 -16.58 -6.34 13.74
C ALA A 262 -17.70 -5.65 14.53
N ARG A 263 -17.53 -4.37 14.88
CA ARG A 263 -18.57 -3.56 15.56
C ARG A 263 -19.79 -3.27 14.69
N GLU A 264 -19.60 -3.18 13.39
CA GLU A 264 -20.69 -2.99 12.41
C GLU A 264 -21.33 -4.32 11.97
N GLY A 265 -20.96 -5.45 12.57
CA GLY A 265 -21.52 -6.77 12.24
C GLY A 265 -21.02 -7.37 10.92
N HIS A 266 -20.02 -6.74 10.29
CA HIS A 266 -19.40 -7.21 9.04
C HIS A 266 -18.20 -8.14 9.27
N PHE A 267 -17.85 -8.44 10.52
CA PHE A 267 -16.78 -9.36 10.89
C PHE A 267 -17.11 -10.04 12.23
N PRO A 268 -16.57 -11.23 12.54
CA PRO A 268 -16.89 -11.92 13.79
C PRO A 268 -16.60 -11.07 15.05
N GLU A 269 -17.49 -11.14 16.04
CA GLU A 269 -17.45 -10.29 17.24
C GLU A 269 -16.15 -10.41 18.04
N ILE A 270 -15.49 -11.57 17.98
CA ILE A 270 -14.18 -11.81 18.62
C ILE A 270 -13.13 -10.75 18.24
N PHE A 271 -13.20 -10.19 17.02
CA PHE A 271 -12.25 -9.19 16.54
C PHE A 271 -12.54 -7.78 17.07
N SER A 272 -13.68 -7.57 17.72
CA SER A 272 -14.01 -6.35 18.47
C SER A 272 -13.56 -6.42 19.94
N MET A 273 -13.01 -7.54 20.40
CA MET A 273 -12.54 -7.70 21.78
C MET A 273 -11.20 -6.99 22.02
N VAL A 274 -11.06 -6.40 23.20
CA VAL A 274 -9.85 -5.70 23.65
C VAL A 274 -9.32 -6.37 24.91
N SER A 275 -8.00 -6.58 24.98
CA SER A 275 -7.34 -7.13 26.17
C SER A 275 -7.55 -6.22 27.38
N ILE A 276 -7.98 -6.80 28.51
CA ILE A 276 -8.30 -6.06 29.76
C ILE A 276 -7.06 -5.36 30.32
N THR A 277 -5.93 -6.06 30.36
CA THR A 277 -4.69 -5.55 30.99
C THR A 277 -3.96 -4.55 30.10
N ARG A 278 -3.85 -4.84 28.79
CA ARG A 278 -3.01 -4.06 27.86
C ARG A 278 -3.79 -3.08 26.99
N ARG A 279 -5.12 -3.16 26.98
CA ARG A 279 -6.03 -2.36 26.14
C ARG A 279 -5.68 -2.42 24.65
N THR A 280 -5.19 -3.57 24.19
CA THR A 280 -4.82 -3.84 22.79
C THR A 280 -5.83 -4.79 22.13
N PRO A 281 -6.17 -4.61 20.84
CA PRO A 281 -7.10 -5.49 20.12
C PRO A 281 -6.40 -6.79 19.70
N LEU A 282 -6.15 -7.67 20.68
CA LEU A 282 -5.30 -8.85 20.52
C LEU A 282 -5.81 -9.82 19.43
N PRO A 283 -7.10 -10.22 19.37
CA PRO A 283 -7.56 -11.15 18.32
C PRO A 283 -7.43 -10.55 16.91
N ALA A 284 -7.67 -9.25 16.77
CA ALA A 284 -7.47 -8.57 15.50
C ALA A 284 -5.99 -8.60 15.10
N ILE A 285 -5.06 -8.33 16.01
CA ILE A 285 -3.62 -8.38 15.68
C ILE A 285 -3.20 -9.81 15.29
N LEU A 286 -3.63 -10.82 16.04
CA LEU A 286 -3.29 -12.23 15.80
C LEU A 286 -3.80 -12.77 14.45
N PHE A 287 -4.91 -12.26 13.93
CA PHE A 287 -5.40 -12.65 12.59
C PHE A 287 -4.39 -12.31 11.47
N SER A 288 -3.43 -11.43 11.73
CA SER A 288 -2.39 -11.08 10.76
C SER A 288 -1.40 -12.22 10.50
N VAL A 289 -1.49 -13.33 11.24
CA VAL A 289 -0.78 -14.60 10.99
C VAL A 289 -1.10 -15.17 9.59
N ILE A 290 -2.23 -14.81 8.97
CA ILE A 290 -2.55 -15.17 7.57
C ILE A 290 -1.45 -14.72 6.60
N SER A 291 -0.70 -13.66 6.92
CA SER A 291 0.43 -13.20 6.11
C SER A 291 1.53 -14.26 5.96
N LEU A 292 1.61 -15.25 6.87
CA LEU A 292 2.54 -16.38 6.77
C LEU A 292 2.29 -17.24 5.53
N ILE A 293 1.03 -17.37 5.09
CA ILE A 293 0.68 -18.14 3.89
C ILE A 293 1.32 -17.50 2.65
N TYR A 294 1.36 -16.17 2.60
CA TYR A 294 1.97 -15.42 1.51
C TYR A 294 3.50 -15.48 1.49
N LEU A 295 4.16 -15.90 2.59
CA LEU A 295 5.61 -16.13 2.62
C LEU A 295 6.05 -17.42 1.91
N ILE A 296 5.09 -18.24 1.46
CA ILE A 296 5.38 -19.40 0.59
C ILE A 296 5.87 -18.90 -0.78
N GLU A 297 5.35 -17.78 -1.25
CA GLU A 297 5.83 -17.12 -2.46
C GLU A 297 7.15 -16.37 -2.16
N ASN A 298 8.16 -16.59 -3.00
CA ASN A 298 9.48 -15.95 -2.83
C ASN A 298 9.62 -14.71 -3.71
N ASP A 299 8.82 -14.61 -4.77
CA ASP A 299 8.86 -13.47 -5.67
C ASP A 299 8.03 -12.31 -5.10
N ILE A 300 8.74 -11.24 -4.72
CA ILE A 300 8.11 -10.01 -4.24
C ILE A 300 7.32 -9.34 -5.37
N ILE A 301 7.80 -9.38 -6.60
CA ILE A 301 7.14 -8.72 -7.74
C ILE A 301 5.80 -9.42 -8.00
N ALA A 302 5.77 -10.75 -8.05
CA ALA A 302 4.53 -11.51 -8.16
C ALA A 302 3.50 -11.14 -7.08
N LEU A 303 3.94 -11.00 -5.81
CA LEU A 303 3.08 -10.56 -4.72
C LEU A 303 2.59 -9.12 -4.88
N VAL A 304 3.47 -8.20 -5.31
CA VAL A 304 3.13 -6.79 -5.57
C VAL A 304 2.09 -6.71 -6.68
N GLU A 305 2.24 -7.47 -7.75
CA GLU A 305 1.25 -7.47 -8.82
C GLU A 305 -0.06 -8.13 -8.38
N TYR A 306 -0.01 -9.19 -7.56
CA TYR A 306 -1.21 -9.87 -7.06
C TYR A 306 -2.05 -8.92 -6.19
N LEU A 307 -1.41 -8.27 -5.22
CA LEU A 307 -2.03 -7.24 -4.39
C LEU A 307 -2.47 -6.03 -5.22
N GLY A 308 -1.60 -5.54 -6.10
CA GLY A 308 -1.81 -4.31 -6.86
C GLY A 308 -3.01 -4.42 -7.77
N PHE A 309 -3.18 -5.56 -8.42
CA PHE A 309 -4.36 -5.83 -9.23
C PHE A 309 -5.66 -5.77 -8.40
N ALA A 310 -5.68 -6.45 -7.24
CA ALA A 310 -6.84 -6.41 -6.35
C ALA A 310 -7.15 -4.98 -5.87
N ASP A 311 -6.13 -4.19 -5.54
CA ASP A 311 -6.35 -2.81 -5.09
C ASP A 311 -6.88 -1.91 -6.23
N VAL A 312 -6.32 -2.02 -7.43
CA VAL A 312 -6.77 -1.25 -8.62
C VAL A 312 -8.24 -1.52 -8.95
N VAL A 313 -8.70 -2.77 -8.85
CA VAL A 313 -10.11 -3.13 -9.11
C VAL A 313 -11.05 -2.39 -8.14
N PHE A 314 -10.77 -2.43 -6.83
CA PHE A 314 -11.61 -1.74 -5.85
C PHE A 314 -11.44 -0.23 -5.87
N GLU A 315 -10.26 0.26 -6.22
CA GLU A 315 -10.02 1.67 -6.43
C GLU A 315 -10.85 2.20 -7.60
N THR A 316 -10.98 1.43 -8.69
CA THR A 316 -11.87 1.74 -9.82
C THR A 316 -13.32 1.87 -9.34
N ILE A 317 -13.81 0.93 -8.54
CA ILE A 317 -15.17 0.95 -7.96
C ILE A 317 -15.37 2.18 -7.06
N THR A 318 -14.34 2.56 -6.31
CA THR A 318 -14.39 3.71 -5.39
C THR A 318 -14.38 5.03 -6.15
N VAL A 319 -13.52 5.17 -7.16
CA VAL A 319 -13.44 6.37 -8.01
C VAL A 319 -14.70 6.58 -8.82
N ALA A 320 -15.34 5.48 -9.28
CA ALA A 320 -16.62 5.52 -9.99
C ALA A 320 -17.77 6.14 -9.18
N ILE A 321 -17.63 6.24 -7.84
CA ILE A 321 -18.59 6.93 -6.98
C ILE A 321 -18.71 8.40 -7.36
N VAL A 322 -17.63 9.09 -7.74
CA VAL A 322 -17.66 10.53 -8.05
C VAL A 322 -18.59 10.87 -9.22
N PRO A 323 -18.43 10.29 -10.43
CA PRO A 323 -19.36 10.54 -11.53
C PRO A 323 -20.79 10.09 -11.17
N TYR A 324 -20.95 8.96 -10.48
CA TYR A 324 -22.26 8.47 -10.03
C TYR A 324 -22.97 9.43 -9.06
N TYR A 325 -22.26 9.97 -8.07
CA TYR A 325 -22.81 10.93 -7.09
C TYR A 325 -23.12 12.28 -7.72
N ARG A 326 -22.38 12.68 -8.76
CA ARG A 326 -22.70 13.90 -9.52
C ARG A 326 -23.98 13.77 -10.32
N TRP A 327 -24.25 12.59 -10.85
CA TRP A 327 -25.49 12.31 -11.56
C TRP A 327 -26.68 12.12 -10.61
N LYS A 328 -26.55 11.27 -9.58
CA LYS A 328 -27.67 10.91 -8.69
C LYS A 328 -28.02 12.00 -7.67
N HIS A 329 -27.03 12.75 -7.20
CA HIS A 329 -27.20 13.76 -6.15
C HIS A 329 -26.61 15.12 -6.55
N PRO A 330 -27.13 15.77 -7.60
CA PRO A 330 -26.54 16.99 -8.16
C PRO A 330 -26.49 18.14 -7.12
N ASN A 331 -27.50 18.24 -6.26
CA ASN A 331 -27.67 19.36 -5.32
C ASN A 331 -26.90 19.21 -3.99
N LEU A 332 -26.13 18.13 -3.80
CA LEU A 332 -25.32 18.00 -2.58
C LEU A 332 -24.25 19.11 -2.52
N PRO A 333 -24.09 19.78 -1.36
CA PRO A 333 -23.05 20.78 -1.19
C PRO A 333 -21.67 20.12 -1.30
N ARG A 334 -20.85 20.57 -2.25
CA ARG A 334 -19.49 20.07 -2.50
C ARG A 334 -18.48 21.18 -2.25
N PRO A 335 -17.92 21.28 -1.04
CA PRO A 335 -16.93 22.31 -0.71
C PRO A 335 -15.65 22.21 -1.53
N TYR A 336 -15.29 20.99 -1.93
CA TYR A 336 -14.21 20.72 -2.88
C TYR A 336 -14.79 19.93 -4.06
N LYS A 337 -14.42 20.31 -5.29
CA LYS A 337 -14.98 19.76 -6.53
C LYS A 337 -13.85 19.51 -7.53
N VAL A 338 -13.54 18.25 -7.83
CA VAL A 338 -12.55 17.89 -8.87
C VAL A 338 -13.15 18.09 -10.27
N PRO A 339 -12.38 18.54 -11.27
CA PRO A 339 -12.85 18.49 -12.66
C PRO A 339 -13.23 17.07 -13.06
N LEU A 340 -14.44 16.87 -13.64
CA LEU A 340 -14.92 15.54 -14.04
C LEU A 340 -13.97 14.86 -15.04
N VAL A 341 -13.33 15.65 -15.90
CA VAL A 341 -12.34 15.16 -16.87
C VAL A 341 -11.20 14.43 -16.16
N LEU A 342 -10.72 14.93 -15.02
CA LEU A 342 -9.65 14.26 -14.26
C LEU A 342 -10.14 12.96 -13.61
N ALA A 343 -11.37 12.93 -13.11
CA ALA A 343 -11.97 11.72 -12.54
C ALA A 343 -12.16 10.63 -13.63
N PHE A 344 -12.65 11.00 -14.82
CA PHE A 344 -12.79 10.07 -15.94
C PHE A 344 -11.45 9.61 -16.50
N LEU A 345 -10.46 10.50 -16.61
CA LEU A 345 -9.12 10.14 -17.05
C LEU A 345 -8.47 9.14 -16.10
N TYR A 346 -8.57 9.38 -14.78
CA TYR A 346 -8.05 8.44 -13.80
C TYR A 346 -8.79 7.09 -13.82
N LEU A 347 -10.13 7.12 -13.93
CA LEU A 347 -10.93 5.90 -14.06
C LEU A 347 -10.53 5.10 -15.31
N ALA A 348 -10.31 5.76 -16.45
CA ALA A 348 -9.85 5.13 -17.67
C ALA A 348 -8.47 4.48 -17.49
N THR A 349 -7.53 5.16 -16.82
CA THR A 349 -6.21 4.61 -16.50
C THR A 349 -6.32 3.36 -15.62
N LEU A 350 -7.16 3.37 -14.58
CA LEU A 350 -7.34 2.21 -13.71
C LEU A 350 -7.97 1.02 -14.44
N ILE A 351 -8.99 1.26 -15.27
CA ILE A 351 -9.61 0.22 -16.10
C ILE A 351 -8.57 -0.36 -17.07
N PHE A 352 -7.80 0.50 -17.73
CA PHE A 352 -6.73 0.06 -18.63
C PHE A 352 -5.71 -0.84 -17.92
N ILE A 353 -5.25 -0.45 -16.72
CA ILE A 353 -4.31 -1.25 -15.92
C ILE A 353 -4.92 -2.59 -15.51
N ALA A 354 -6.16 -2.60 -15.04
CA ALA A 354 -6.85 -3.82 -14.66
C ALA A 354 -7.03 -4.77 -15.84
N SER A 355 -7.48 -4.26 -16.99
CA SER A 355 -7.67 -5.04 -18.21
C SER A 355 -6.36 -5.61 -18.75
N MET A 356 -5.31 -4.80 -18.83
CA MET A 356 -4.00 -5.26 -19.31
C MET A 356 -3.36 -6.24 -18.34
N SER A 357 -3.52 -6.05 -17.03
CA SER A 357 -3.04 -7.01 -16.03
C SER A 357 -3.78 -8.34 -16.10
N LEU A 358 -5.07 -8.35 -16.40
CA LEU A 358 -5.85 -9.58 -16.62
C LEU A 358 -5.45 -10.28 -17.92
N TYR A 359 -5.10 -9.52 -18.96
CA TYR A 359 -4.57 -10.05 -20.21
C TYR A 359 -3.19 -10.71 -20.03
N ALA A 360 -2.31 -10.11 -19.21
CA ALA A 360 -0.96 -10.62 -18.99
C ALA A 360 -0.92 -11.94 -18.20
N ASP A 361 -1.71 -12.09 -17.13
CA ASP A 361 -1.79 -13.34 -16.34
C ASP A 361 -3.23 -13.64 -15.90
N PRO A 362 -4.07 -14.18 -16.81
CA PRO A 362 -5.50 -14.35 -16.55
C PRO A 362 -5.80 -15.35 -15.42
N ILE A 363 -4.93 -16.35 -15.22
CA ILE A 363 -5.15 -17.41 -14.25
C ILE A 363 -4.93 -16.87 -12.83
N LYS A 364 -3.77 -16.24 -12.56
CA LYS A 364 -3.48 -15.73 -11.21
C LYS A 364 -4.38 -14.57 -10.83
N LYS A 365 -4.64 -13.63 -11.77
CA LYS A 365 -5.52 -12.48 -11.50
C LYS A 365 -6.98 -12.91 -11.38
N GLY A 366 -7.43 -13.87 -12.21
CA GLY A 366 -8.75 -14.47 -12.12
C GLY A 366 -9.00 -15.18 -10.79
N ALA A 367 -8.00 -15.93 -10.28
CA ALA A 367 -8.08 -16.54 -8.95
C ALA A 367 -8.24 -15.50 -7.83
N GLY A 368 -7.56 -14.36 -7.92
CA GLY A 368 -7.72 -13.24 -6.98
C GLY A 368 -9.14 -12.67 -6.97
N LEU A 369 -9.75 -12.47 -8.16
CA LEU A 369 -11.16 -12.07 -8.27
C LEU A 369 -12.09 -13.12 -7.67
N PHE A 370 -11.82 -14.40 -7.93
CA PHE A 370 -12.61 -15.50 -7.38
C PHE A 370 -12.59 -15.50 -5.84
N ILE A 371 -11.43 -15.30 -5.22
CA ILE A 371 -11.31 -15.16 -3.75
C ILE A 371 -12.13 -13.96 -3.24
N GLY A 372 -12.17 -12.86 -3.99
CA GLY A 372 -13.06 -11.72 -3.71
C GLY A 372 -14.55 -12.11 -3.77
N LEU A 373 -14.94 -12.88 -4.79
CA LEU A 373 -16.32 -13.34 -4.99
C LEU A 373 -16.77 -14.37 -3.94
N ILE A 374 -15.85 -15.15 -3.35
CA ILE A 374 -16.14 -16.01 -2.18
C ILE A 374 -16.67 -15.19 -0.99
N GLY A 375 -16.39 -13.89 -0.93
CA GLY A 375 -17.00 -13.00 0.05
C GLY A 375 -18.53 -12.92 -0.06
N ILE A 376 -19.12 -13.16 -1.24
CA ILE A 376 -20.57 -13.09 -1.46
C ILE A 376 -21.33 -14.17 -0.68
N PRO A 377 -21.06 -15.48 -0.84
CA PRO A 377 -21.76 -16.52 -0.07
C PRO A 377 -21.53 -16.36 1.43
N ILE A 378 -20.34 -15.93 1.85
CA ILE A 378 -20.02 -15.68 3.26
C ILE A 378 -20.84 -14.52 3.83
N TYR A 379 -21.02 -13.45 3.04
CA TYR A 379 -21.88 -12.32 3.42
C TYR A 379 -23.33 -12.79 3.67
N TYR A 380 -23.89 -13.59 2.76
CA TYR A 380 -25.25 -14.10 2.93
C TYR A 380 -25.38 -15.12 4.06
N ALA A 381 -24.33 -15.89 4.36
CA ALA A 381 -24.34 -16.87 5.44
C ALA A 381 -24.18 -16.24 6.84
N LEU A 382 -23.31 -15.22 6.98
CA LEU A 382 -22.90 -14.72 8.30
C LEU A 382 -23.40 -13.31 8.62
N VAL A 383 -23.62 -12.46 7.60
CA VAL A 383 -23.88 -11.03 7.79
C VAL A 383 -25.34 -10.69 7.49
N HIS A 384 -25.87 -11.07 6.32
CA HIS A 384 -27.25 -10.80 5.92
C HIS A 384 -28.31 -11.28 6.95
N PRO A 385 -28.17 -12.45 7.61
CA PRO A 385 -29.14 -12.91 8.61
C PRO A 385 -29.12 -12.08 9.90
N ASN A 386 -27.97 -11.50 10.25
CA ASN A 386 -27.76 -10.71 11.46
C ASN A 386 -28.04 -9.21 11.29
N THR A 387 -28.12 -8.72 10.05
CA THR A 387 -28.51 -7.34 9.71
C THR A 387 -30.02 -7.08 9.75
N GLY A 388 -30.81 -7.96 10.39
CA GLY A 388 -32.24 -7.78 10.66
C GLY A 388 -32.61 -6.54 11.51
N LEU A 389 -31.63 -5.74 11.91
CA LEU A 389 -31.81 -4.37 12.38
C LEU A 389 -31.42 -3.43 11.25
N SER A 390 -32.44 -2.78 10.68
CA SER A 390 -32.28 -1.90 9.52
C SER A 390 -31.14 -0.92 9.74
N VAL A 391 -30.24 -0.85 8.76
CA VAL A 391 -29.23 0.21 8.65
C VAL A 391 -29.91 1.58 8.59
N SER A 392 -31.22 1.69 8.40
CA SER A 392 -31.96 2.96 8.53
C SER A 392 -32.24 3.42 9.97
N ASP A 393 -32.31 2.52 10.97
CA ASP A 393 -32.74 2.91 12.33
C ASP A 393 -31.61 3.46 13.19
N ARG A 394 -30.36 3.04 12.96
CA ARG A 394 -29.18 3.64 13.62
C ARG A 394 -28.77 5.00 13.04
N PHE A 395 -29.29 5.38 11.87
CA PHE A 395 -28.89 6.60 11.16
C PHE A 395 -29.78 7.81 11.49
N ARG A 396 -30.84 7.63 12.29
CA ARG A 396 -31.68 8.73 12.82
C ARG A 396 -31.33 9.19 14.24
N GLN A 397 -30.41 8.50 14.92
CA GLN A 397 -29.98 8.88 16.27
C GLN A 397 -28.46 9.02 16.34
N LYS A 398 -27.95 10.14 15.79
CA LYS A 398 -26.79 10.87 16.34
C LYS A 398 -26.61 12.21 15.64
#